data_AF-A0A1G8C119-F1
#
_entry.id   AF-A0A1G8C119-F1
#
_cell.length_a   1.000
_cell.length_b   1.000
_cell.length_c   1.000
_cell.angle_alpha   90.00
_cell.angle_beta   90.00
_cell.angle_gamma   90.00
#
_symmetry.space_group_name_H-M   'P 1'
#
loop_
_entity.id
_entity.type
_entity.pdbx_description
1 polymer ?
#
loop_
_entity_poly.entity_id
_entity_poly.type
_entity_poly.pdbx_seq_one_letter_code
_entity_poly.pdbx_strand_id
1 'polypeptide(L)'
;MNYMRRFVIVGIFSVVLFLIYLFIGVSATYAREGEYIWPVHGEISDTFGTRDGTHYGIDIAAEKGTKVYAVKKGEIVKSYFSSSYGNVIIVGHKDNEETLYAHLDKRLKEKGDLVNQGEVIGTLGNTGHSTGPHLHFELHEKEWREDKKFAEDPLTVLNTASLRESKHSTEVRSYDTNRKGSSGEIKYKVHSGDTLWEIAKQHGTSVEVLMESNKLNDSVIETGQLLILP
;
A
#
# COMPACT_ATOMS: atom_id res chain seq x y z
N MET A 1 -49.86 46.24 -4.18
CA MET A 1 -48.44 46.31 -3.78
C MET A 1 -47.86 45.01 -3.19
N ASN A 2 -48.61 43.91 -3.07
CA ASN A 2 -48.15 42.69 -2.38
C ASN A 2 -47.64 41.57 -3.31
N TYR A 3 -48.01 41.60 -4.60
CA TYR A 3 -47.57 40.58 -5.56
C TYR A 3 -46.09 40.74 -5.95
N MET A 4 -45.63 41.97 -6.21
CA MET A 4 -44.21 42.20 -6.55
C MET A 4 -43.25 41.73 -5.46
N ARG A 5 -43.57 41.93 -4.17
CA ARG A 5 -42.77 41.41 -3.06
C ARG A 5 -42.72 39.87 -3.03
N ARG A 6 -43.83 39.19 -3.35
CA ARG A 6 -43.88 37.73 -3.41
C ARG A 6 -43.09 37.16 -4.60
N PHE A 7 -43.15 37.81 -5.77
CA PHE A 7 -42.36 37.42 -6.94
C PHE A 7 -40.85 37.58 -6.71
N VAL A 8 -40.43 38.66 -6.05
CA VAL A 8 -39.01 38.87 -5.71
C VAL A 8 -38.50 37.80 -4.73
N ILE A 9 -39.29 37.45 -3.72
CA ILE A 9 -38.92 36.41 -2.74
C ILE A 9 -38.77 35.05 -3.43
N VAL A 10 -39.72 34.63 -4.26
CA VAL A 10 -39.65 33.35 -4.98
C VAL A 10 -38.45 33.32 -5.92
N GLY A 11 -38.16 34.41 -6.63
CA GLY A 11 -36.98 34.51 -7.50
C GLY A 11 -35.67 34.33 -6.74
N ILE A 12 -35.52 34.97 -5.57
CA ILE A 12 -34.32 34.82 -4.73
C ILE A 12 -34.19 33.38 -4.23
N PHE A 13 -35.28 32.76 -3.75
CA PHE A 13 -35.24 31.37 -3.28
C PHE A 13 -34.88 30.38 -4.40
N SER A 14 -35.40 30.58 -5.62
CA SER A 14 -35.07 29.73 -6.77
C SER A 14 -33.59 29.85 -7.18
N VAL A 15 -33.03 31.06 -7.15
CA VAL A 15 -31.60 31.28 -7.45
C VAL A 15 -30.72 30.67 -6.35
N VAL A 16 -31.09 30.82 -5.08
CA VAL A 16 -30.35 30.21 -3.96
C VAL A 16 -30.41 28.69 -4.03
N LEU A 17 -31.58 28.09 -4.30
CA LEU A 17 -31.72 26.64 -4.46
C LEU A 17 -30.95 26.12 -5.70
N PHE A 18 -30.92 26.88 -6.79
CA PHE A 18 -30.14 26.55 -7.98
C PHE A 18 -28.63 26.63 -7.73
N LEU A 19 -28.15 27.64 -7.00
CA LEU A 19 -26.74 27.75 -6.60
C LEU A 19 -26.34 26.65 -5.61
N ILE A 20 -27.22 26.28 -4.66
CA ILE A 20 -27.01 25.13 -3.77
C ILE A 20 -26.91 23.83 -4.60
N TYR A 21 -27.77 23.66 -5.61
CA TYR A 21 -27.73 22.49 -6.49
C TYR A 21 -26.45 22.45 -7.35
N LEU A 22 -25.94 23.62 -7.77
CA LEU A 22 -24.66 23.73 -8.50
C LEU A 22 -23.44 23.35 -7.64
N PHE A 23 -23.54 23.50 -6.31
CA PHE A 23 -22.48 23.15 -5.36
C PHE A 23 -22.58 21.72 -4.79
N ILE A 24 -23.74 21.07 -4.88
CA ILE A 24 -23.94 19.67 -4.42
C ILE A 24 -23.53 18.64 -5.50
N GLY A 25 -23.38 19.07 -6.76
CA GLY A 25 -23.08 18.20 -7.91
C GLY A 25 -21.62 17.77 -8.08
N VAL A 26 -20.70 18.21 -7.22
CA VAL A 26 -19.36 17.61 -7.14
C VAL A 26 -19.45 16.51 -6.09
N SER A 27 -19.75 15.29 -6.51
CA SER A 27 -19.30 14.13 -5.73
C SER A 27 -17.78 14.21 -5.71
N ALA A 28 -17.25 14.86 -4.67
CA ALA A 28 -15.89 14.65 -4.26
C ALA A 28 -15.81 13.15 -4.00
N THR A 29 -15.29 12.41 -4.97
CA THR A 29 -14.59 11.17 -4.68
C THR A 29 -13.47 11.59 -3.76
N TYR A 30 -13.75 11.60 -2.46
CA TYR A 30 -12.72 11.54 -1.44
C TYR A 30 -11.97 10.24 -1.77
N ALA A 31 -10.89 10.34 -2.54
CA ALA A 31 -9.86 9.32 -2.55
C ALA A 31 -9.57 9.08 -1.08
N ARG A 32 -9.93 7.90 -0.58
CA ARG A 32 -9.86 7.62 0.85
C ARG A 32 -8.41 7.83 1.27
N GLU A 33 -8.17 8.92 2.01
CA GLU A 33 -6.89 9.16 2.67
C GLU A 33 -6.60 7.93 3.53
N GLY A 34 -5.58 7.15 3.17
CA GLY A 34 -5.07 6.08 4.03
C GLY A 34 -4.85 4.72 3.36
N GLU A 35 -5.20 4.51 2.09
CA GLU A 35 -4.92 3.22 1.44
C GLU A 35 -3.55 3.28 0.75
N TYR A 36 -2.72 2.27 0.99
CA TYR A 36 -1.43 2.07 0.32
C TYR A 36 -1.63 1.14 -0.88
N ILE A 37 -0.73 1.19 -1.86
CA ILE A 37 -0.61 0.15 -2.89
C ILE A 37 0.78 -0.47 -2.84
N TRP A 38 0.95 -1.63 -3.46
CA TRP A 38 2.27 -2.21 -3.65
C TRP A 38 3.16 -1.33 -4.55
N PRO A 39 4.41 -1.06 -4.17
CA PRO A 39 5.30 -0.18 -4.93
C PRO A 39 5.81 -0.83 -6.23
N VAL A 40 5.80 -2.16 -6.31
CA VAL A 40 6.23 -2.94 -7.47
C VAL A 40 5.55 -4.31 -7.44
N HIS A 41 5.33 -4.90 -8.62
CA HIS A 41 4.94 -6.30 -8.72
C HIS A 41 6.19 -7.19 -8.68
N GLY A 42 6.31 -8.03 -7.67
CA GLY A 42 7.45 -8.92 -7.47
C GLY A 42 7.27 -9.83 -6.27
N GLU A 43 8.34 -10.53 -5.90
CA GLU A 43 8.38 -11.45 -4.76
C GLU A 43 9.13 -10.79 -3.60
N ILE A 44 8.61 -10.90 -2.37
CA ILE A 44 9.33 -10.44 -1.19
C ILE A 44 10.53 -11.36 -0.98
N SER A 45 11.74 -10.80 -0.99
CA SER A 45 13.00 -11.54 -0.81
C SER A 45 13.64 -11.33 0.56
N ASP A 46 13.33 -10.23 1.25
CA ASP A 46 13.79 -9.94 2.60
C ASP A 46 12.80 -9.01 3.31
N THR A 47 12.66 -9.14 4.64
CA THR A 47 11.62 -8.46 5.42
C THR A 47 12.20 -7.52 6.47
N PHE A 48 11.35 -6.63 7.01
CA PHE A 48 11.76 -5.66 8.02
C PHE A 48 12.28 -6.36 9.29
N GLY A 49 13.38 -5.85 9.85
CA GLY A 49 13.98 -6.34 11.09
C GLY A 49 14.90 -7.56 10.92
N THR A 50 15.09 -8.07 9.71
CA THR A 50 16.14 -9.07 9.44
C THR A 50 17.54 -8.44 9.53
N ARG A 51 18.59 -9.24 9.26
CA ARG A 51 20.00 -8.81 9.33
C ARG A 51 20.35 -8.26 10.72
N ASP A 52 20.02 -9.03 11.75
CA ASP A 52 20.19 -8.63 13.16
C ASP A 52 19.50 -7.29 13.52
N GLY A 53 18.32 -7.03 12.94
CA GLY A 53 17.54 -5.81 13.17
C GLY A 53 18.00 -4.59 12.38
N THR A 54 18.90 -4.77 11.40
CA THR A 54 19.46 -3.67 10.60
C THR A 54 18.79 -3.48 9.25
N HIS A 55 17.82 -4.34 8.89
CA HIS A 55 17.03 -4.17 7.69
C HIS A 55 15.77 -3.32 7.97
N TYR A 56 15.80 -2.04 7.59
CA TYR A 56 14.76 -1.05 7.92
C TYR A 56 13.64 -0.93 6.88
N GLY A 57 13.46 -1.96 6.06
CA GLY A 57 12.49 -2.00 4.98
C GLY A 57 12.19 -3.43 4.54
N ILE A 58 11.57 -3.56 3.37
CA ILE A 58 11.40 -4.84 2.68
C ILE A 58 12.14 -4.81 1.35
N ASP A 59 12.62 -5.96 0.92
CA ASP A 59 13.19 -6.15 -0.40
C ASP A 59 12.20 -6.92 -1.28
N ILE A 60 11.89 -6.36 -2.45
CA ILE A 60 10.98 -6.96 -3.42
C ILE A 60 11.77 -7.25 -4.71
N ALA A 61 12.04 -8.52 -4.97
CA ALA A 61 12.73 -9.00 -6.14
C ALA A 61 11.80 -8.98 -7.37
N ALA A 62 12.30 -8.38 -8.45
CA ALA A 62 11.67 -8.44 -9.77
C ALA A 62 12.71 -8.16 -10.86
N GLU A 63 12.31 -8.28 -12.13
CA GLU A 63 13.21 -7.99 -13.24
C GLU A 63 13.67 -6.53 -13.23
N LYS A 64 14.97 -6.30 -13.51
CA LYS A 64 15.51 -4.96 -13.69
C LYS A 64 14.71 -4.20 -14.75
N GLY A 65 14.37 -2.94 -14.46
CA GLY A 65 13.56 -2.10 -15.35
C GLY A 65 12.06 -2.16 -15.07
N THR A 66 11.60 -3.05 -14.18
CA THR A 66 10.20 -3.09 -13.73
C THR A 66 9.79 -1.73 -13.16
N LYS A 67 8.57 -1.28 -13.48
CA LYS A 67 8.05 0.02 -13.03
C LYS A 67 7.90 0.03 -11.51
N VAL A 68 8.33 1.13 -10.89
CA VAL A 68 8.14 1.41 -9.46
C VAL A 68 7.16 2.56 -9.31
N TYR A 69 6.16 2.36 -8.46
CA TYR A 69 5.02 3.24 -8.27
C TYR A 69 5.05 3.93 -6.91
N ALA A 70 4.57 5.17 -6.85
CA ALA A 70 4.30 5.84 -5.57
C ALA A 70 3.17 5.11 -4.84
N VAL A 71 3.44 4.61 -3.64
CA VAL A 71 2.45 3.82 -2.87
C VAL A 71 1.26 4.64 -2.39
N LYS A 72 1.42 5.97 -2.35
CA LYS A 72 0.44 6.94 -1.88
C LYS A 72 0.73 8.30 -2.52
N LYS A 73 -0.29 9.16 -2.63
CA LYS A 73 -0.12 10.54 -3.11
C LYS A 73 0.89 11.28 -2.22
N GLY A 74 1.77 12.09 -2.82
CA GLY A 74 2.77 12.85 -2.08
C GLY A 74 3.57 13.83 -2.92
N GLU A 75 4.63 14.33 -2.33
CA GLU A 75 5.65 15.18 -2.97
C GLU A 75 7.01 14.47 -2.87
N ILE A 76 7.83 14.56 -3.91
CA ILE A 76 9.19 14.03 -3.88
C ILE A 76 10.05 14.95 -3.02
N VAL A 77 10.39 14.52 -1.81
CA VAL A 77 11.20 15.30 -0.87
C VAL A 77 12.70 15.15 -1.13
N LYS A 78 13.13 13.99 -1.64
CA LYS A 78 14.52 13.70 -2.05
C LYS A 78 14.56 12.83 -3.31
N SER A 79 15.48 13.13 -4.22
CA SER A 79 15.79 12.31 -5.41
C SER A 79 17.28 12.42 -5.69
N TYR A 80 18.06 11.40 -5.36
CA TYR A 80 19.53 11.49 -5.38
C TYR A 80 20.20 10.11 -5.54
N PHE A 81 21.53 10.12 -5.68
CA PHE A 81 22.35 8.91 -5.65
C PHE A 81 23.07 8.79 -4.31
N SER A 82 23.02 7.60 -3.72
CA SER A 82 23.75 7.19 -2.52
C SER A 82 24.67 6.03 -2.87
N SER A 83 25.86 5.97 -2.28
CA SER A 83 26.78 4.83 -2.48
C SER A 83 26.20 3.52 -1.93
N SER A 84 25.42 3.57 -0.84
CA SER A 84 24.76 2.41 -0.25
C SER A 84 23.42 2.11 -0.91
N TYR A 85 22.50 3.07 -0.93
CA TYR A 85 21.14 2.87 -1.44
C TYR A 85 21.03 2.96 -2.98
N GLY A 86 22.09 3.38 -3.67
CA GLY A 86 22.05 3.57 -5.13
C GLY A 86 21.19 4.76 -5.52
N ASN A 87 20.41 4.64 -6.59
CA ASN A 87 19.44 5.65 -6.95
C ASN A 87 18.23 5.60 -5.99
N VAL A 88 17.96 6.70 -5.32
CA VAL A 88 16.91 6.81 -4.30
C VAL A 88 15.90 7.87 -4.65
N ILE A 89 14.62 7.55 -4.43
CA ILE A 89 13.54 8.53 -4.31
C ILE A 89 12.94 8.41 -2.92
N ILE A 90 12.64 9.54 -2.29
CA ILE A 90 11.82 9.60 -1.07
C ILE A 90 10.60 10.45 -1.37
N VAL A 91 9.42 9.91 -1.09
CA VAL A 91 8.13 10.57 -1.23
C VAL A 91 7.63 10.96 0.16
N GLY A 92 7.39 12.24 0.38
CA GLY A 92 6.71 12.75 1.56
C GLY A 92 5.19 12.76 1.37
N HIS A 93 4.49 12.31 2.40
CA HIS A 93 3.04 12.20 2.45
C HIS A 93 2.46 13.14 3.51
N LYS A 94 1.16 13.03 3.74
CA LYS A 94 0.49 13.75 4.83
C LYS A 94 1.06 13.31 6.19
N ASP A 95 0.96 14.18 7.20
CA ASP A 95 1.38 13.93 8.59
C ASP A 95 2.89 13.65 8.78
N ASN A 96 3.70 14.09 7.81
CA ASN A 96 5.15 13.93 7.69
C ASN A 96 5.62 12.48 7.51
N GLU A 97 4.71 11.56 7.19
CA GLU A 97 5.04 10.20 6.80
C GLU A 97 5.87 10.20 5.49
N GLU A 98 6.88 9.35 5.40
CA GLU A 98 7.72 9.25 4.20
C GLU A 98 7.89 7.80 3.75
N THR A 99 8.01 7.60 2.44
CA THR A 99 8.36 6.31 1.84
C THR A 99 9.63 6.42 1.00
N LEU A 100 10.54 5.46 1.14
CA LEU A 100 11.81 5.44 0.43
C LEU A 100 11.84 4.28 -0.57
N TYR A 101 12.36 4.56 -1.77
CA TYR A 101 12.49 3.64 -2.88
C TYR A 101 13.96 3.63 -3.33
N ALA A 102 14.68 2.56 -3.05
CA ALA A 102 16.12 2.44 -3.29
C ALA A 102 16.48 1.37 -4.33
N HIS A 103 17.76 1.31 -4.65
CA HIS A 103 18.37 0.44 -5.67
C HIS A 103 17.79 0.63 -7.08
N LEU A 104 17.13 1.76 -7.34
CA LEU A 104 16.48 2.04 -8.63
C LEU A 104 17.50 2.03 -9.79
N ASP A 105 17.07 1.65 -10.98
CA ASP A 105 17.85 1.84 -12.21
C ASP A 105 17.75 3.29 -12.68
N LYS A 106 16.53 3.85 -12.66
CA LYS A 106 16.25 5.23 -13.06
C LYS A 106 15.31 5.89 -12.06
N ARG A 107 15.62 7.15 -11.72
CA ARG A 107 14.69 8.08 -11.06
C ARG A 107 13.98 8.87 -12.15
N LEU A 108 12.65 8.82 -12.19
CA LEU A 108 11.84 9.52 -13.19
C LEU A 108 11.22 10.81 -12.63
N LYS A 109 11.51 11.13 -11.37
CA LYS A 109 11.02 12.29 -10.66
C LYS A 109 12.14 13.01 -9.92
N GLU A 110 11.99 14.31 -9.79
CA GLU A 110 12.91 15.21 -9.12
C GLU A 110 12.29 15.79 -7.84
N LYS A 111 13.14 16.37 -6.99
CA LYS A 111 12.67 17.00 -5.75
C LYS A 111 11.67 18.11 -6.07
N GLY A 112 10.54 18.11 -5.37
CA GLY A 112 9.44 19.07 -5.53
C GLY A 112 8.33 18.60 -6.48
N ASP A 113 8.52 17.49 -7.19
CA ASP A 113 7.46 16.92 -8.02
C ASP A 113 6.31 16.40 -7.15
N LEU A 114 5.08 16.74 -7.53
CA LEU A 114 3.89 16.10 -6.97
C LEU A 114 3.62 14.79 -7.70
N VAL A 115 3.26 13.75 -6.93
CA VAL A 115 2.93 12.43 -7.46
C VAL A 115 1.60 11.94 -6.92
N ASN A 116 0.82 11.31 -7.78
CA ASN A 116 -0.38 10.58 -7.37
C ASN A 116 -0.03 9.15 -6.95
N GLN A 117 -0.88 8.53 -6.15
CA GLN A 117 -0.79 7.09 -5.89
C GLN A 117 -0.86 6.32 -7.21
N GLY A 118 0.00 5.30 -7.38
CA GLY A 118 0.08 4.51 -8.61
C GLY A 118 0.81 5.19 -9.76
N GLU A 119 1.33 6.41 -9.55
CA GLU A 119 2.16 7.07 -10.55
C GLU A 119 3.56 6.43 -10.57
N VAL A 120 4.10 6.23 -11.78
CA VAL A 120 5.46 5.69 -11.95
C VAL A 120 6.46 6.75 -11.55
N ILE A 121 7.30 6.44 -10.57
CA ILE A 121 8.36 7.34 -10.05
C ILE A 121 9.76 6.90 -10.45
N GLY A 122 9.92 5.64 -10.85
CA GLY A 122 11.21 5.07 -11.18
C GLY A 122 11.09 3.71 -11.85
N THR A 123 12.25 3.10 -12.09
CA THR A 123 12.34 1.69 -12.48
C THR A 123 13.27 0.95 -11.54
N LEU A 124 12.89 -0.28 -11.17
CA LEU A 124 13.66 -1.18 -10.32
C LEU A 124 15.05 -1.43 -10.93
N GLY A 125 16.07 -1.50 -10.09
CA GLY A 125 17.45 -1.66 -10.53
C GLY A 125 18.25 -2.59 -9.66
N ASN A 126 19.55 -2.34 -9.66
CA ASN A 126 20.55 -3.04 -8.87
C ASN A 126 21.72 -2.07 -8.57
N THR A 127 21.40 -0.83 -8.22
CA THR A 127 22.40 0.24 -8.01
C THR A 127 22.76 0.38 -6.54
N GLY A 128 23.94 0.94 -6.24
CA GLY A 128 24.45 1.02 -4.87
C GLY A 128 24.97 -0.34 -4.38
N HIS A 129 24.86 -0.58 -3.08
CA HIS A 129 25.22 -1.84 -2.45
C HIS A 129 24.04 -2.81 -2.53
N SER A 130 23.96 -3.54 -3.64
CA SER A 130 22.91 -4.52 -3.91
C SER A 130 23.51 -5.76 -4.58
N THR A 131 23.05 -6.95 -4.18
CA THR A 131 23.57 -8.25 -4.67
C THR A 131 22.80 -8.79 -5.88
N GLY A 132 21.62 -8.25 -6.16
CA GLY A 132 20.79 -8.64 -7.30
C GLY A 132 19.60 -7.68 -7.49
N PRO A 133 18.89 -7.73 -8.64
CA PRO A 133 17.80 -6.81 -8.90
C PRO A 133 16.65 -6.92 -7.89
N HIS A 134 16.41 -5.85 -7.14
CA HIS A 134 15.29 -5.72 -6.21
C HIS A 134 14.96 -4.24 -5.96
N LEU A 135 13.77 -3.99 -5.43
CA LEU A 135 13.42 -2.72 -4.79
C LEU A 135 13.60 -2.87 -3.28
N HIS A 136 14.43 -2.04 -2.69
CA HIS A 136 14.41 -1.82 -1.24
C HIS A 136 13.41 -0.71 -0.92
N PHE A 137 12.39 -1.04 -0.14
CA PHE A 137 11.28 -0.15 0.21
C PHE A 137 11.20 0.06 1.72
N GLU A 138 11.27 1.31 2.17
CA GLU A 138 11.10 1.66 3.59
C GLU A 138 9.84 2.53 3.79
N LEU A 139 9.19 2.34 4.93
CA LEU A 139 8.13 3.19 5.45
C LEU A 139 8.64 3.91 6.69
N HIS A 140 8.36 5.22 6.80
CA HIS A 140 8.71 6.02 7.96
C HIS A 140 7.51 6.82 8.47
N GLU A 141 7.24 6.75 9.78
CA GLU A 141 6.12 7.47 10.45
C GLU A 141 6.29 9.02 10.38
N LYS A 142 7.55 9.44 10.22
CA LYS A 142 8.01 10.83 10.16
C LYS A 142 9.09 10.96 9.09
N GLU A 143 9.73 12.14 9.03
CA GLU A 143 10.85 12.39 8.11
C GLU A 143 11.91 11.29 8.23
N TRP A 144 12.35 10.81 7.06
CA TRP A 144 13.45 9.87 6.94
C TRP A 144 14.74 10.45 7.52
N ARG A 145 15.39 9.68 8.38
CA ARG A 145 16.66 10.02 9.03
C ARG A 145 17.69 8.90 8.87
N GLU A 146 18.97 9.27 8.84
CA GLU A 146 20.06 8.29 8.71
C GLU A 146 20.11 7.28 9.86
N ASP A 147 19.66 7.67 11.05
CA ASP A 147 19.56 6.80 12.23
C ASP A 147 18.30 5.91 12.23
N LYS A 148 17.46 6.00 11.19
CA LYS A 148 16.28 5.15 10.97
C LYS A 148 15.28 5.14 12.12
N LYS A 149 15.30 6.18 12.95
CA LYS A 149 14.50 6.26 14.18
C LYS A 149 13.00 6.05 13.96
N PHE A 150 12.49 6.43 12.79
CA PHE A 150 11.07 6.41 12.47
C PHE A 150 10.70 5.30 11.47
N ALA A 151 11.61 4.37 11.19
CA ALA A 151 11.33 3.27 10.28
C ALA A 151 10.30 2.31 10.89
N GLU A 152 9.30 1.95 10.09
CA GLU A 152 8.25 1.00 10.44
C GLU A 152 8.24 -0.18 9.45
N ASP A 153 7.64 -1.30 9.87
CA ASP A 153 7.44 -2.46 9.00
C ASP A 153 6.43 -2.12 7.88
N PRO A 154 6.85 -2.05 6.60
CA PRO A 154 5.96 -1.73 5.48
C PRO A 154 4.81 -2.73 5.29
N LEU A 155 4.97 -3.98 5.73
CA LEU A 155 3.94 -5.01 5.55
C LEU A 155 2.67 -4.73 6.35
N THR A 156 2.75 -3.92 7.41
CA THR A 156 1.60 -3.49 8.21
C THR A 156 0.54 -2.76 7.38
N VAL A 157 0.98 -1.92 6.43
CA VAL A 157 0.11 -1.14 5.55
C VAL A 157 -0.12 -1.81 4.19
N LEU A 158 0.88 -2.53 3.66
CA LEU A 158 0.79 -3.17 2.34
C LEU A 158 -0.10 -4.43 2.34
N ASN A 159 -0.11 -5.22 3.42
CA ASN A 159 -1.04 -6.36 3.53
C ASN A 159 -2.48 -5.91 3.79
N THR A 160 -2.66 -4.78 4.47
CA THR A 160 -4.00 -4.21 4.65
C THR A 160 -4.63 -3.81 3.31
N ALA A 161 -3.82 -3.32 2.37
CA ALA A 161 -4.27 -3.00 1.02
C ALA A 161 -4.76 -4.24 0.26
N SER A 162 -4.00 -5.33 0.25
CA SER A 162 -4.37 -6.57 -0.46
C SER A 162 -5.61 -7.25 0.14
N LEU A 163 -5.77 -7.20 1.48
CA LEU A 163 -6.96 -7.71 2.16
C LEU A 163 -8.23 -6.88 1.88
N ARG A 164 -8.10 -5.61 1.50
CA ARG A 164 -9.23 -4.74 1.16
C ARG A 164 -9.64 -4.84 -0.30
N GLU A 165 -8.70 -4.99 -1.23
CA GLU A 165 -9.01 -5.27 -2.64
C GLU A 165 -9.78 -6.58 -2.81
N SER A 166 -9.45 -7.62 -2.03
CA SER A 166 -10.19 -8.90 -2.04
C SER A 166 -11.59 -8.78 -1.44
N LYS A 167 -11.78 -7.96 -0.40
CA LYS A 167 -13.11 -7.68 0.17
C LYS A 167 -13.97 -6.79 -0.75
N HIS A 168 -13.38 -5.79 -1.38
CA HIS A 168 -14.11 -4.85 -2.25
C HIS A 168 -14.52 -5.50 -3.58
N SER A 169 -13.70 -6.39 -4.14
CA SER A 169 -14.07 -7.21 -5.30
C SER A 169 -15.18 -8.23 -5.01
N THR A 170 -15.42 -8.55 -3.72
CA THR A 170 -16.50 -9.43 -3.28
C THR A 170 -17.83 -8.66 -3.08
N GLU A 171 -17.80 -7.42 -2.57
CA GLU A 171 -19.03 -6.62 -2.34
C GLU A 171 -19.64 -6.00 -3.61
N VAL A 172 -18.85 -5.70 -4.64
CA VAL A 172 -19.35 -5.08 -5.89
C VAL A 172 -20.09 -6.09 -6.80
N ARG A 173 -20.04 -7.40 -6.49
CA ARG A 173 -20.70 -8.48 -7.27
C ARG A 173 -22.02 -8.98 -6.69
N SER A 174 -22.46 -8.48 -5.53
CA SER A 174 -23.71 -8.91 -4.89
C SER A 174 -24.90 -7.98 -5.23
N TYR A 175 -25.27 -7.94 -6.51
CA TYR A 175 -26.59 -7.54 -6.98
C TYR A 175 -27.03 -8.46 -8.15
N ASP A 176 -26.83 -9.76 -8.02
CA ASP A 176 -27.70 -10.71 -8.70
C ASP A 176 -27.73 -12.07 -7.98
N THR A 177 -28.89 -12.67 -8.08
CA THR A 177 -29.51 -13.80 -7.40
C THR A 177 -28.66 -15.02 -7.00
N ASN A 178 -28.82 -15.39 -5.72
CA ASN A 178 -29.12 -16.74 -5.24
C ASN A 178 -28.37 -17.93 -5.88
N ARG A 179 -27.13 -18.17 -5.44
CA ARG A 179 -26.53 -19.52 -5.40
C ARG A 179 -25.74 -19.73 -4.11
N LYS A 180 -26.24 -20.67 -3.32
CA LYS A 180 -25.56 -21.31 -2.19
C LYS A 180 -24.32 -22.04 -2.73
N GLY A 181 -23.10 -21.61 -2.38
CA GLY A 181 -21.88 -22.35 -2.71
C GLY A 181 -20.57 -21.58 -2.59
N SER A 182 -19.76 -21.99 -1.60
CA SER A 182 -18.30 -21.88 -1.48
C SER A 182 -17.68 -20.48 -1.29
N SER A 183 -17.39 -20.13 -0.03
CA SER A 183 -16.32 -19.21 0.33
C SER A 183 -15.01 -19.68 -0.33
N GLY A 184 -14.39 -18.85 -1.15
CA GLY A 184 -13.07 -19.15 -1.72
C GLY A 184 -12.04 -19.24 -0.60
N GLU A 185 -11.48 -20.42 -0.41
CA GLU A 185 -10.46 -20.73 0.60
C GLU A 185 -9.16 -19.95 0.27
N ILE A 186 -8.81 -18.96 1.08
CA ILE A 186 -7.56 -18.18 0.91
C ILE A 186 -6.40 -19.07 1.34
N LYS A 187 -5.39 -19.22 0.47
CA LYS A 187 -4.21 -20.06 0.73
C LYS A 187 -2.93 -19.23 0.74
N TYR A 188 -2.10 -19.50 1.73
CA TYR A 188 -0.74 -19.00 1.87
C TYR A 188 0.25 -20.11 1.54
N LYS A 189 1.25 -19.85 0.71
CA LYS A 189 2.33 -20.81 0.45
C LYS A 189 3.49 -20.51 1.39
N VAL A 190 3.89 -21.49 2.17
CA VAL A 190 5.00 -21.40 3.11
C VAL A 190 6.31 -21.23 2.35
N HIS A 191 7.13 -20.27 2.76
CA HIS A 191 8.46 -19.99 2.26
C HIS A 191 9.52 -20.43 3.28
N SER A 192 10.78 -20.48 2.85
CA SER A 192 11.88 -20.83 3.74
C SER A 192 12.07 -19.74 4.80
N GLY A 193 12.06 -20.12 6.06
CA GLY A 193 12.22 -19.19 7.20
C GLY A 193 10.90 -18.78 7.85
N ASP A 194 9.77 -19.10 7.24
CA ASP A 194 8.47 -18.79 7.83
C ASP A 194 8.24 -19.56 9.14
N THR A 195 7.59 -18.88 10.07
CA THR A 195 6.98 -19.51 11.23
C THR A 195 5.47 -19.34 11.20
N LEU A 196 4.72 -20.30 11.77
CA LEU A 196 3.27 -20.15 11.93
C LEU A 196 2.90 -18.88 12.70
N TRP A 197 3.76 -18.44 13.62
CA TRP A 197 3.54 -17.23 14.39
C TRP A 197 3.64 -15.98 13.53
N GLU A 198 4.65 -15.86 12.68
CA GLU A 198 4.79 -14.74 11.75
C GLU A 198 3.65 -14.73 10.74
N ILE A 199 3.31 -15.89 10.16
CA ILE A 199 2.18 -16.02 9.24
C ILE A 199 0.88 -15.62 9.95
N ALA A 200 0.61 -16.15 11.14
CA ALA A 200 -0.61 -15.82 11.87
C ALA A 200 -0.69 -14.32 12.20
N LYS A 201 0.40 -13.75 12.72
CA LYS A 201 0.50 -12.33 13.04
C LYS A 201 0.31 -11.46 11.79
N GLN A 202 0.96 -11.81 10.68
CA GLN A 202 0.87 -11.11 9.40
C GLN A 202 -0.54 -11.13 8.82
N HIS A 203 -1.27 -12.22 9.04
CA HIS A 203 -2.62 -12.41 8.53
C HIS A 203 -3.73 -12.11 9.55
N GLY A 204 -3.39 -11.49 10.69
CA GLY A 204 -4.36 -11.05 11.69
C GLY A 204 -5.13 -12.20 12.35
N THR A 205 -4.51 -13.39 12.44
CA THR A 205 -5.06 -14.57 13.11
C THR A 205 -4.12 -15.02 14.24
N SER A 206 -4.48 -16.09 14.95
CA SER A 206 -3.61 -16.74 15.92
C SER A 206 -2.99 -18.01 15.33
N VAL A 207 -1.85 -18.42 15.88
CA VAL A 207 -1.22 -19.71 15.55
C VAL A 207 -2.21 -20.85 15.72
N GLU A 208 -3.00 -20.80 16.80
CA GLU A 208 -4.02 -21.79 17.13
C GLU A 208 -5.08 -21.90 16.02
N VAL A 209 -5.68 -20.79 15.61
CA VAL A 209 -6.70 -20.79 14.55
C VAL A 209 -6.11 -21.21 13.20
N LEU A 210 -4.87 -20.81 12.90
CA LEU A 210 -4.17 -21.20 11.68
C LEU A 210 -3.87 -22.71 11.65
N MET A 211 -3.46 -23.28 12.78
CA MET A 211 -3.23 -24.72 12.93
C MET A 211 -4.54 -25.50 12.81
N GLU A 212 -5.62 -25.04 13.47
CA GLU A 212 -6.95 -25.66 13.38
C GLU A 212 -7.48 -25.68 11.94
N SER A 213 -7.34 -24.56 11.22
CA SER A 213 -7.76 -24.42 9.82
C SER A 213 -7.03 -25.39 8.89
N ASN A 214 -5.82 -25.80 9.27
CA ASN A 214 -4.94 -26.66 8.47
C ASN A 214 -4.75 -28.07 9.01
N LYS A 215 -5.43 -28.41 10.12
CA LYS A 215 -5.30 -29.70 10.81
C LYS A 215 -3.84 -30.05 11.14
N LEU A 216 -3.06 -29.04 11.54
CA LEU A 216 -1.67 -29.22 11.97
C LEU A 216 -1.63 -29.73 13.41
N ASN A 217 -0.76 -30.70 13.66
CA ASN A 217 -0.59 -31.29 14.99
C ASN A 217 0.50 -30.59 15.82
N ASP A 218 1.40 -29.87 15.14
CA ASP A 218 2.48 -29.10 15.75
C ASP A 218 2.72 -27.81 14.96
N SER A 219 3.67 -26.99 15.42
CA SER A 219 3.99 -25.73 14.80
C SER A 219 4.96 -25.83 13.61
N VAL A 220 5.28 -27.05 13.16
CA VAL A 220 6.23 -27.28 12.07
C VAL A 220 5.51 -27.14 10.73
N ILE A 221 6.11 -26.37 9.83
CA ILE A 221 5.62 -26.16 8.48
C ILE A 221 6.75 -26.36 7.48
N GLU A 222 6.40 -26.87 6.31
CA GLU A 222 7.37 -27.16 5.24
C GLU A 222 7.32 -26.10 4.16
N THR A 223 8.48 -25.69 3.65
CA THR A 223 8.54 -24.80 2.49
C THR A 223 7.77 -25.40 1.31
N GLY A 224 6.87 -24.61 0.72
CA GLY A 224 5.96 -25.00 -0.34
C GLY A 224 4.60 -25.52 0.13
N GLN A 225 4.42 -25.79 1.43
CA GLN A 225 3.14 -26.16 2.02
C GLN A 225 2.11 -25.04 1.82
N LEU A 226 0.87 -25.43 1.51
CA LEU A 226 -0.24 -24.47 1.44
C LEU A 226 -1.00 -24.47 2.76
N LEU A 227 -1.07 -23.32 3.41
CA LEU A 227 -1.88 -23.07 4.59
C LEU A 227 -3.15 -22.31 4.22
N ILE A 228 -4.27 -22.82 4.66
CA ILE A 228 -5.58 -22.17 4.63
C ILE A 228 -5.56 -21.06 5.68
N LEU A 229 -5.73 -19.82 5.23
CA LEU A 229 -5.89 -18.68 6.12
C LEU A 229 -7.38 -18.54 6.50
N PRO A 230 -7.71 -18.33 7.78
CA PRO A 230 -9.09 -18.17 8.27
C PRO A 230 -9.73 -16.83 7.87
#